data_AF-A0A7T1IB25-F1
#
_entry.id   AF-A0A7T1IB25-F1
#
_cell.length_a   1.000
_cell.length_b   1.000
_cell.length_c   1.000
_cell.angle_alpha   90.00
_cell.angle_beta   90.00
_cell.angle_gamma   90.00
#
_symmetry.space_group_name_H-M   'P 1'
#
loop_
_entity.id
_entity.type
_entity.pdbx_description
1 polymer ?
#
loop_
_entity_poly.entity_id
_entity_poly.type
_entity_poly.pdbx_seq_one_letter_code
_entity_poly.pdbx_strand_id
1 'polypeptide(L)'
;MLQIPDHAPSSVSVENQFPEDLYDAMREFVRIHPQWDQYRLMQAALAGFLFQQGCPDRAVARHYLDGLFRRQDPSACQSER
;
A
#
# COMPACT_ATOMS: atom_id res chain seq x y z
N MET A 1 27.28 -6.30 -24.60
CA MET A 1 26.20 -7.09 -23.95
C MET A 1 25.61 -6.19 -22.87
N LEU A 2 24.40 -5.67 -23.07
CA LEU A 2 23.69 -4.91 -22.05
C LEU A 2 23.20 -5.91 -21.00
N GLN A 3 23.83 -5.94 -19.83
CA GLN A 3 23.29 -6.61 -18.65
C GLN A 3 21.99 -5.92 -18.30
N ILE A 4 20.87 -6.53 -18.70
CA ILE A 4 19.55 -6.20 -18.17
C ILE A 4 19.60 -6.68 -16.71
N PRO A 5 19.51 -5.79 -15.71
CA PRO A 5 19.52 -6.23 -14.33
C PRO A 5 18.27 -7.09 -14.08
N ASP A 6 18.47 -8.35 -13.73
CA ASP A 6 17.45 -9.35 -13.37
C ASP A 6 16.89 -9.06 -11.96
N HIS A 7 16.37 -7.85 -11.76
CA HIS A 7 15.51 -7.58 -10.61
C HIS A 7 14.33 -6.77 -11.13
N ALA A 8 13.21 -7.46 -11.41
CA ALA A 8 11.95 -6.74 -11.46
C ALA A 8 11.81 -6.01 -10.10
N PRO A 9 11.46 -4.72 -10.09
CA PRO A 9 11.32 -4.00 -8.84
C PRO A 9 10.28 -4.74 -7.98
N SER A 10 10.65 -5.05 -6.73
CA SER A 10 9.78 -5.72 -5.76
C SER A 10 8.58 -4.88 -5.32
N SER A 11 8.48 -3.65 -5.83
CA SER A 11 7.35 -2.74 -5.65
C SER A 11 7.00 -2.06 -6.96
N VAL A 12 5.70 -1.89 -7.22
CA VAL A 12 5.18 -1.14 -8.35
C VAL A 12 4.67 0.20 -7.82
N SER A 13 5.19 1.29 -8.39
CA SER A 13 4.65 2.63 -8.14
C SER A 13 3.53 2.92 -9.13
N VAL A 14 2.44 3.50 -8.65
CA VAL A 14 1.26 3.82 -9.46
C VAL A 14 1.05 5.33 -9.43
N GLU A 15 1.00 5.93 -10.62
CA GLU A 15 0.50 7.29 -10.79
C GLU A 15 -0.95 7.21 -11.27
N ASN A 16 -1.84 7.96 -10.62
CA ASN A 16 -3.26 7.98 -10.96
C ASN A 16 -3.85 9.36 -10.69
N GLN A 17 -4.86 9.75 -11.47
CA GLN A 17 -5.66 10.94 -11.20
C GLN A 17 -6.87 10.55 -10.35
N PHE A 18 -7.03 11.20 -9.20
CA PHE A 18 -8.18 11.01 -8.31
C PHE A 18 -9.13 12.21 -8.43
N PRO A 19 -10.44 12.01 -8.24
CA PRO A 19 -11.36 13.14 -8.08
C PRO A 19 -10.96 13.99 -6.88
N GLU A 20 -11.11 15.31 -6.99
CA GLU A 20 -10.62 16.30 -6.02
C GLU A 20 -11.13 16.02 -4.60
N ASP A 21 -12.44 15.75 -4.46
CA ASP A 21 -13.06 15.45 -3.17
C ASP A 21 -12.42 14.24 -2.46
N LEU A 22 -12.05 13.21 -3.21
CA LEU A 22 -11.39 12.02 -2.67
C LEU A 22 -9.95 12.34 -2.25
N TYR A 23 -9.23 13.09 -3.08
CA TYR A 23 -7.87 13.49 -2.79
C TYR A 23 -7.80 14.33 -1.51
N ASP A 24 -8.69 15.31 -1.35
CA ASP A 24 -8.76 16.14 -0.16
C ASP A 24 -9.15 15.33 1.09
N ALA A 25 -10.12 14.42 0.97
CA ALA A 25 -10.47 13.51 2.06
C ALA A 25 -9.29 12.63 2.50
N MET A 26 -8.53 12.08 1.54
CA MET A 26 -7.33 11.28 1.83
C MET A 26 -6.24 12.12 2.50
N ARG A 27 -6.02 13.34 2.02
CA ARG A 27 -5.03 14.27 2.57
C ARG A 27 -5.39 14.64 4.01
N GLU A 28 -6.65 14.95 4.27
CA GLU A 28 -7.15 15.29 5.60
C GLU A 28 -7.04 14.10 6.56
N PHE A 29 -7.35 12.89 6.08
CA PHE A 29 -7.19 11.67 6.87
C PHE A 29 -5.73 11.46 7.30
N VAL A 30 -4.77 11.57 6.38
CA VAL A 30 -3.34 11.46 6.68
C VAL A 30 -2.89 12.56 7.65
N ARG A 31 -3.41 13.78 7.50
CA ARG A 31 -3.10 14.92 8.38
C ARG A 31 -3.52 14.66 9.84
N ILE A 32 -4.69 14.04 10.05
CA ILE A 32 -5.22 13.71 11.38
C ILE A 32 -4.52 12.47 11.97
N HIS A 33 -4.00 11.59 11.11
CA HIS A 33 -3.41 10.32 11.51
C HIS A 33 -1.94 10.20 11.05
N PRO A 34 -0.97 10.80 11.78
CA PRO A 34 0.44 10.88 11.34
C PRO A 34 1.16 9.53 11.25
N GLN A 35 0.55 8.43 11.71
CA GLN A 35 1.05 7.07 11.51
C GLN A 35 0.67 6.46 10.14
N TRP A 36 -0.09 7.20 9.34
CA TRP A 36 -0.51 6.82 8.00
C TRP A 36 0.19 7.69 6.98
N ASP A 37 0.73 7.04 5.95
CA ASP A 37 1.22 7.68 4.75
C ASP A 37 0.32 7.32 3.57
N GLN A 38 0.45 8.08 2.46
CA GLN A 38 -0.30 7.85 1.23
C GLN A 38 -0.27 6.38 0.79
N TYR A 39 0.90 5.75 0.79
CA TYR A 39 1.06 4.35 0.40
C TYR A 39 0.30 3.40 1.32
N ARG A 40 0.41 3.59 2.63
CA ARG A 40 -0.27 2.73 3.62
C ARG A 40 -1.79 2.84 3.50
N LEU A 41 -2.29 4.07 3.32
CA LEU A 41 -3.71 4.33 3.10
C LEU A 41 -4.21 3.63 1.83
N MET A 42 -3.48 3.80 0.73
CA MET A 42 -3.84 3.20 -0.57
C MET A 42 -3.81 1.67 -0.53
N GLN A 43 -2.77 1.08 0.07
CA GLN A 43 -2.66 -0.38 0.20
C GLN A 43 -3.79 -0.96 1.05
N ALA A 44 -4.12 -0.32 2.18
CA ALA A 44 -5.22 -0.76 3.03
C ALA A 44 -6.58 -0.61 2.33
N ALA A 45 -6.81 0.51 1.62
CA ALA A 45 -8.03 0.73 0.86
C ALA A 45 -8.21 -0.29 -0.27
N LEU A 46 -7.14 -0.56 -1.04
CA LEU A 46 -7.17 -1.54 -2.12
C LEU A 46 -7.38 -2.96 -1.60
N ALA A 47 -6.66 -3.37 -0.55
CA ALA A 47 -6.84 -4.67 0.06
C ALA A 47 -8.25 -4.83 0.67
N GLY A 48 -8.77 -3.78 1.30
CA GLY A 48 -10.14 -3.75 1.82
C GLY A 48 -11.19 -3.86 0.71
N PHE A 49 -11.01 -3.14 -0.40
CA PHE A 49 -11.88 -3.25 -1.58
C PHE A 49 -11.86 -4.68 -2.15
N LEU A 50 -10.68 -5.24 -2.39
CA LEU A 50 -10.55 -6.61 -2.91
C LEU A 50 -11.14 -7.66 -1.94
N PHE A 51 -10.96 -7.48 -0.64
CA PHE A 51 -11.56 -8.33 0.38
C PHE A 51 -13.09 -8.26 0.36
N GLN A 52 -13.66 -7.04 0.28
CA GLN A 52 -15.10 -6.83 0.17
C GLN A 52 -15.71 -7.41 -1.10
N GLN A 53 -14.96 -7.41 -2.21
CA GLN A 53 -15.39 -8.04 -3.47
C GLN A 53 -15.26 -9.58 -3.46
N GLY A 54 -14.90 -10.19 -2.33
CA GLY A 54 -14.86 -11.64 -2.17
C GLY A 54 -13.61 -12.29 -2.76
N CYS A 55 -12.48 -11.56 -2.83
CA CYS A 55 -11.21 -12.16 -3.25
C CYS A 55 -10.86 -13.35 -2.33
N PRO A 56 -10.69 -14.58 -2.86
CA PRO A 56 -10.43 -15.77 -2.04
C PRO A 56 -9.01 -15.81 -1.48
N ASP A 57 -8.16 -14.87 -1.90
CA ASP A 57 -6.75 -14.86 -1.57
C ASP A 57 -6.51 -14.37 -0.13
N ARG A 58 -5.93 -15.24 0.71
CA ARG A 58 -5.65 -14.92 2.11
C ARG A 58 -4.58 -13.83 2.27
N ALA A 59 -3.70 -13.64 1.27
CA ALA A 59 -2.72 -12.57 1.31
C ALA A 59 -3.41 -11.20 1.23
N VAL A 60 -4.51 -11.05 0.50
CA VAL A 60 -5.30 -9.80 0.46
C VAL A 60 -5.87 -9.46 1.83
N ALA A 61 -6.50 -10.42 2.51
CA ALA A 61 -7.00 -10.24 3.86
C ALA A 61 -5.85 -9.90 4.83
N ARG A 62 -4.69 -10.55 4.66
CA ARG A 62 -3.50 -10.27 5.47
C ARG A 62 -2.96 -8.86 5.23
N HIS A 63 -2.88 -8.41 3.99
CA HIS A 63 -2.43 -7.05 3.64
C HIS A 63 -3.39 -5.99 4.16
N TYR A 64 -4.70 -6.23 4.13
CA TYR A 64 -5.69 -5.34 4.74
C TYR A 64 -5.46 -5.20 6.25
N LEU A 65 -5.37 -6.32 6.96
CA LEU A 65 -5.14 -6.33 8.41
C LEU A 65 -3.77 -5.74 8.77
N ASP A 66 -2.72 -6.07 8.02
CA ASP A 66 -1.39 -5.50 8.25
C ASP A 66 -1.39 -3.98 7.99
N GLY A 67 -2.11 -3.50 6.98
CA GLY A 67 -2.31 -2.06 6.74
C GLY A 67 -2.97 -1.35 7.92
N LEU A 68 -3.99 -1.96 8.53
CA LEU A 68 -4.71 -1.41 9.68
C LEU A 68 -3.92 -1.47 10.99
N PHE A 69 -3.27 -2.60 11.28
CA PHE A 69 -2.77 -2.91 12.62
C PHE A 69 -1.24 -2.89 12.74
N ARG A 70 -0.50 -3.06 11.64
CA ARG A 70 0.96 -3.20 11.68
C ARG A 70 1.61 -1.82 11.56
N ARG A 71 2.29 -1.36 12.61
CA ARG A 71 3.27 -0.28 12.48
C ARG A 71 4.39 -0.83 11.59
N GLN A 72 4.56 -0.26 10.41
CA GLN A 72 5.73 -0.55 9.60
C GLN A 72 6.94 -0.09 10.42
N ASP A 73 7.76 -1.05 10.85
CA ASP A 73 9.13 -0.73 11.19
C ASP A 73 9.80 -0.38 9.84
N PRO A 74 10.27 0.85 9.63
CA PRO A 74 10.84 1.28 8.36
C PRO A 74 12.10 0.48 7.96
N SER A 75 12.59 -0.42 8.83
CA SER A 75 13.76 -1.27 8.59
C SER A 75 13.42 -2.66 8.04
N ALA A 76 12.13 -3.05 7.98
CA ALA A 76 11.75 -4.40 7.53
C ALA A 76 11.98 -4.66 6.03
N CYS A 77 12.17 -3.61 5.21
CA CYS A 77 12.55 -3.75 3.80
C CYS A 77 14.06 -4.00 3.58
N GLN A 78 14.90 -4.08 4.62
CA GLN A 78 16.36 -4.24 4.44
C GLN A 78 16.91 -5.65 4.75
N SER A 79 16.07 -6.64 5.07
CA SER A 79 16.60 -7.94 5.54
C SER A 79 15.88 -9.15 4.95
N GLU A 80 15.87 -9.27 3.63
CA GLU A 80 15.97 -10.59 2.99
C GLU A 80 17.15 -10.54 2.01
N ARG A 81 18.31 -10.97 2.54
CA ARG A 81 19.53 -11.30 1.78
C ARG A 81 19.38 -12.67 1.14
#